data_AF-A0A955NTH1-F1
#
_entry.id   AF-A0A955NTH1-F1
#
_cell.length_a   1.000
_cell.length_b   1.000
_cell.length_c   1.000
_cell.angle_alpha   90.00
_cell.angle_beta   90.00
_cell.angle_gamma   90.00
#
_symmetry.space_group_name_H-M   'P 1'
#
loop_
_entity.id
_entity.type
_entity.pdbx_description
1 polymer ?
#
loop_
_entity_poly.entity_id
_entity_poly.type
_entity_poly.pdbx_seq_one_letter_code
_entity_poly.pdbx_strand_id
1 'polypeptide(L)'
;MRRMIRGILSLLLAFLGAGISFAENPIQLEPTTEEKCLDILRTALDSEEFWPSMHAAEAMTLAGHGEEIREDLESRLESEKDDQHRCGLARELVRSGDRSMVAVLIDVLNSEDPYGHVHACESLYKVNEIGDGEAIRR
;
A
#
# COMPACT_ATOMS: atom_id res chain seq x y z
N MET A 1 -15.08 -28.65 41.28
CA MET A 1 -14.91 -27.84 40.05
C MET A 1 -13.59 -27.06 39.91
N ARG A 2 -12.67 -27.06 40.90
CA ARG A 2 -11.40 -26.29 40.83
C ARG A 2 -10.21 -26.99 40.16
N ARG A 3 -10.38 -28.19 39.60
CA ARG A 3 -9.30 -28.95 38.93
C ARG A 3 -9.34 -28.89 37.39
N MET A 4 -10.37 -28.28 36.81
CA MET A 4 -10.60 -28.24 35.35
C MET A 4 -10.17 -26.92 34.69
N ILE A 5 -9.58 -25.99 35.45
CA ILE A 5 -9.12 -24.68 34.94
C ILE A 5 -7.61 -24.68 34.67
N ARG A 6 -6.87 -25.69 35.14
CA ARG A 6 -5.41 -25.79 34.95
C ARG A 6 -4.98 -26.43 33.62
N GLY A 7 -5.92 -26.97 32.83
CA GLY A 7 -5.63 -27.62 31.56
C GLY A 7 -5.74 -26.73 30.31
N ILE A 8 -6.27 -25.50 30.43
CA ILE A 8 -6.49 -24.61 29.29
C ILE A 8 -5.43 -23.49 29.23
N LEU A 9 -4.70 -23.25 30.32
CA LEU A 9 -3.70 -22.17 30.39
C LEU A 9 -2.33 -22.52 29.77
N SER A 10 -2.15 -23.73 29.23
CA SER A 10 -0.86 -24.16 28.65
C SER A 10 -0.87 -24.28 27.12
N LEU A 11 -1.98 -23.96 26.45
CA LEU A 11 -2.09 -24.04 24.99
C LEU A 11 -2.23 -22.67 24.30
N LEU A 12 -1.94 -21.58 25.02
CA LEU A 12 -2.00 -20.20 24.50
C LEU A 12 -0.62 -19.57 24.30
N LEU A 13 0.46 -20.37 24.34
CA LEU A 13 1.84 -19.90 24.21
C LEU A 13 2.60 -20.47 22.99
N ALA A 14 1.90 -21.08 22.03
CA ALA A 14 2.50 -21.73 20.86
C ALA A 14 2.09 -21.11 19.52
N PHE A 15 1.54 -19.89 19.53
CA PHE A 15 1.35 -19.06 18.34
C PHE A 15 2.26 -17.82 18.33
N LEU A 16 3.43 -17.88 18.97
CA LEU A 16 4.61 -17.16 18.46
C LEU A 16 5.17 -17.93 17.26
N GLY A 17 4.31 -18.18 16.26
CA GLY A 17 4.73 -18.65 14.97
C GLY A 17 5.51 -17.51 14.34
N ALA A 18 6.83 -17.68 14.31
CA ALA A 18 7.79 -16.81 13.67
C ALA A 18 7.15 -16.10 12.47
N GLY A 19 6.94 -14.79 12.59
CA GLY A 19 6.88 -13.97 11.40
C GLY A 19 8.16 -14.28 10.65
N ILE A 20 8.02 -14.92 9.49
CA ILE A 20 9.13 -15.03 8.55
C ILE A 20 9.40 -13.59 8.16
N SER A 21 10.28 -12.95 8.91
CA SER A 21 10.94 -11.74 8.45
C SER A 21 11.73 -12.23 7.25
N PHE A 22 11.21 -12.00 6.04
CA PHE A 22 12.08 -11.84 4.90
C PHE A 22 12.90 -10.60 5.21
N ALA A 23 13.93 -10.75 6.04
CA ALA A 23 15.07 -9.87 6.00
C ALA A 23 15.72 -10.17 4.65
N GLU A 24 15.13 -9.63 3.58
CA GLU A 24 15.94 -9.23 2.44
C GLU A 24 17.01 -8.35 3.07
N ASN A 25 18.28 -8.77 3.01
CA ASN A 25 19.37 -7.93 3.47
C ASN A 25 19.26 -6.62 2.69
N PRO A 26 18.82 -5.51 3.31
CA PRO A 26 18.60 -4.29 2.57
C PRO A 26 19.97 -3.87 2.04
N ILE A 27 20.00 -3.42 0.78
CA ILE A 27 21.23 -2.84 0.25
C ILE A 27 21.56 -1.65 1.13
N GLN A 28 22.68 -1.73 1.86
CA GLN A 28 23.17 -0.61 2.63
C GLN A 28 23.84 0.36 1.67
N LEU A 29 23.24 1.54 1.52
CA LEU A 29 23.81 2.64 0.74
C LEU A 29 24.68 3.50 1.64
N GLU A 30 25.75 4.07 1.07
CA GLU A 30 26.43 5.18 1.70
C GLU A 30 25.44 6.35 1.85
N PRO A 31 25.48 7.15 2.94
CA PRO A 31 24.51 8.23 3.17
C PRO A 31 24.40 9.22 2.00
N THR A 32 25.53 9.51 1.35
CA THR A 32 25.57 10.41 0.17
C THR A 32 24.95 9.80 -1.09
N THR A 33 24.86 8.48 -1.17
CA THR A 33 24.19 7.78 -2.27
C THR A 33 22.70 7.68 -1.99
N GLU A 34 22.33 7.37 -0.74
CA GLU A 34 20.94 7.39 -0.29
C GLU A 34 20.29 8.75 -0.53
N GLU A 35 20.94 9.84 -0.11
CA GLU A 35 20.46 11.21 -0.33
C GLU A 35 20.23 11.51 -1.82
N LYS A 36 21.17 11.14 -2.70
CA LYS A 36 21.02 11.29 -4.15
C LYS A 36 19.86 10.48 -4.72
N CYS A 37 19.67 9.26 -4.24
CA CYS A 37 18.53 8.43 -4.65
C CYS A 37 17.22 9.09 -4.24
N LEU A 38 17.11 9.57 -3.00
CA LEU A 38 15.92 10.27 -2.52
C LEU A 38 15.65 11.56 -3.31
N ASP A 39 16.68 12.33 -3.65
CA ASP A 39 16.51 13.54 -4.48
C ASP A 39 15.97 13.23 -5.88
N ILE A 40 16.47 12.16 -6.51
CA ILE A 40 15.96 11.69 -7.80
C ILE A 40 14.51 11.24 -7.68
N LEU A 41 14.17 10.51 -6.61
CA LEU A 41 12.80 10.04 -6.39
C LEU A 41 11.84 11.21 -6.14
N ARG A 42 12.22 12.20 -5.32
CA ARG A 42 11.42 13.43 -5.13
C ARG A 42 11.22 14.19 -6.43
N THR A 43 12.28 14.34 -7.23
CA THR A 43 12.17 14.96 -8.56
C THR A 43 11.20 14.20 -9.48
N ALA A 44 11.20 12.87 -9.41
CA ALA A 44 10.28 12.05 -10.19
C ALA A 44 8.84 12.10 -9.64
N LEU A 45 8.67 12.20 -8.31
CA LEU A 45 7.37 12.38 -7.65
C LEU A 45 6.69 13.68 -8.10
N ASP A 46 7.47 14.75 -8.25
CA ASP A 46 7.02 16.07 -8.73
C ASP A 46 6.78 16.15 -10.25
N SER A 47 7.04 15.09 -11.00
CA SER A 47 6.88 15.05 -12.45
C SER A 47 5.40 15.10 -12.89
N GLU A 48 5.13 15.70 -14.05
CA GLU A 48 3.81 15.66 -14.71
C GLU A 48 3.49 14.26 -15.29
N GLU A 49 4.50 13.42 -15.49
CA GLU A 49 4.32 12.04 -15.94
C GLU A 49 3.80 11.15 -14.80
N PHE A 50 2.53 10.77 -14.89
CA PHE A 50 1.81 10.10 -13.81
C PHE A 50 2.49 8.81 -13.32
N TRP A 51 2.82 7.87 -14.21
CA TRP A 51 3.37 6.57 -13.81
C TRP A 51 4.78 6.63 -13.22
N PRO A 52 5.73 7.39 -13.80
CA PRO A 52 7.00 7.68 -13.14
C PRO A 52 6.83 8.25 -11.72
N SER A 53 5.90 9.18 -11.53
CA SER A 53 5.58 9.75 -10.22
C SER A 53 5.06 8.69 -9.24
N MET A 54 4.15 7.80 -9.68
CA MET A 54 3.66 6.71 -8.83
C MET A 54 4.74 5.67 -8.49
N HIS A 55 5.65 5.37 -9.42
CA HIS A 55 6.79 4.48 -9.13
C HIS A 55 7.78 5.11 -8.16
N ALA A 56 7.95 6.45 -8.20
CA ALA A 56 8.72 7.15 -7.20
C ALA A 56 8.07 7.07 -5.81
N ALA A 57 6.75 7.27 -5.72
CA ALA A 57 5.99 7.12 -4.48
C ALA A 57 6.11 5.70 -3.89
N GLU A 58 6.02 4.67 -4.73
CA GLU A 58 6.22 3.27 -4.34
C GLU A 58 7.62 3.07 -3.74
N ALA A 59 8.66 3.52 -4.45
CA ALA A 59 10.05 3.37 -4.01
C ALA A 59 10.34 4.13 -2.71
N MET A 60 9.86 5.37 -2.58
CA MET A 60 9.99 6.16 -1.36
C MET A 60 9.29 5.52 -0.17
N THR A 61 8.09 4.98 -0.38
CA THR A 61 7.38 4.25 0.66
C THR A 61 8.16 3.01 1.14
N LEU A 62 8.71 2.23 0.21
CA LEU A 62 9.55 1.07 0.53
C LEU A 62 10.85 1.46 1.26
N ALA A 63 11.37 2.66 1.00
CA ALA A 63 12.51 3.24 1.70
C ALA A 63 12.15 3.85 3.07
N GLY A 64 10.88 3.79 3.51
CA GLY A 64 10.45 4.27 4.82
C GLY A 64 9.91 5.71 4.85
N HIS A 65 9.76 6.36 3.69
CA HIS A 65 9.27 7.74 3.56
C HIS A 65 7.74 7.80 3.35
N GLY A 66 6.98 6.87 3.92
CA GLY A 66 5.54 6.79 3.70
C GLY A 66 4.75 8.01 4.20
N GLU A 67 5.22 8.72 5.22
CA GLU A 67 4.58 9.96 5.70
C GLU A 67 4.64 11.06 4.64
N GLU A 68 5.81 11.27 4.03
CA GLU A 68 6.02 12.23 2.92
C GLU A 68 5.10 11.91 1.74
N ILE A 69 4.92 10.61 1.43
CA ILE A 69 4.02 10.18 0.36
C ILE A 69 2.54 10.43 0.68
N ARG A 70 2.11 10.29 1.94
CA ARG A 70 0.71 10.60 2.30
C ARG A 70 0.42 12.09 2.14
N GLU A 71 1.31 12.94 2.66
CA GLU A 71 1.14 14.40 2.57
C GLU A 71 1.03 14.90 1.12
N ASP A 72 1.81 14.33 0.20
CA ASP A 72 1.75 14.64 -1.24
C ASP A 72 0.46 14.12 -1.89
N LEU A 73 0.23 12.80 -1.79
CA LEU A 73 -0.75 12.12 -2.64
C LEU A 73 -2.21 12.34 -2.21
N GLU A 74 -2.49 12.66 -0.94
CA GLU A 74 -3.85 12.92 -0.46
C GLU A 74 -4.52 14.04 -1.27
N SER A 75 -3.83 15.17 -1.43
CA SER A 75 -4.35 16.33 -2.18
C SER A 75 -4.55 16.05 -3.67
N ARG A 76 -3.66 15.25 -4.27
CA ARG A 76 -3.74 14.86 -5.68
C ARG A 76 -4.97 14.00 -5.94
N LEU A 77 -5.22 13.03 -5.05
CA LEU A 77 -6.35 12.12 -5.16
C LEU A 77 -7.70 12.83 -5.11
N GLU A 78 -7.85 13.88 -4.29
CA GLU A 78 -9.09 14.67 -4.22
C GLU A 78 -9.45 15.30 -5.58
N SER A 79 -8.42 15.78 -6.28
CA SER A 79 -8.57 16.48 -7.56
C SER A 79 -8.68 15.53 -8.77
N GLU A 80 -8.10 14.33 -8.70
CA GLU A 80 -8.05 13.37 -9.81
C GLU A 80 -9.43 12.82 -10.15
N LYS A 81 -9.68 12.61 -11.44
CA LYS A 81 -10.96 12.14 -12.01
C LYS A 81 -10.79 10.93 -12.91
N ASP A 82 -9.57 10.67 -13.42
CA ASP A 82 -9.27 9.46 -14.16
C ASP A 82 -9.20 8.26 -13.21
N ASP A 83 -10.05 7.25 -13.42
CA ASP A 83 -10.14 6.10 -12.51
C ASP A 83 -8.87 5.25 -12.46
N GLN A 84 -8.12 5.17 -13.56
CA GLN A 84 -6.84 4.47 -13.59
C GLN A 84 -5.82 5.21 -12.70
N HIS A 85 -5.76 6.54 -12.78
CA HIS A 85 -4.91 7.36 -11.93
C HIS A 85 -5.35 7.34 -10.46
N ARG A 86 -6.65 7.44 -10.19
CA ARG A 86 -7.20 7.29 -8.83
C ARG A 86 -6.79 5.96 -8.21
N CYS A 87 -6.83 4.87 -8.98
CA CYS A 87 -6.35 3.56 -8.52
C CYS A 87 -4.85 3.52 -8.23
N GLY A 88 -4.03 4.26 -8.99
CA GLY A 88 -2.61 4.42 -8.74
C GLY A 88 -2.34 5.16 -7.44
N LEU A 89 -2.94 6.34 -7.27
CA LEU A 89 -2.80 7.18 -6.08
C LEU A 89 -3.26 6.47 -4.81
N ALA A 90 -4.47 5.89 -4.84
CA ALA A 90 -5.02 5.14 -3.71
C ALA A 90 -4.13 3.95 -3.32
N ARG A 91 -3.58 3.22 -4.29
CA ARG A 91 -2.66 2.11 -4.01
C ARG A 91 -1.41 2.57 -3.25
N GLU A 92 -0.80 3.67 -3.68
CA GLU A 92 0.40 4.18 -3.01
C GLU A 92 0.09 4.75 -1.63
N LEU A 93 -1.08 5.36 -1.42
CA LEU A 93 -1.56 5.76 -0.09
C LEU A 93 -1.82 4.56 0.84
N VAL A 94 -2.41 3.47 0.34
CA VAL A 94 -2.56 2.22 1.11
C VAL A 94 -1.20 1.65 1.48
N ARG A 95 -0.26 1.61 0.52
CA ARG A 95 1.10 1.11 0.75
C ARG A 95 1.85 1.96 1.78
N SER A 96 1.66 3.28 1.76
CA SER A 96 2.29 4.20 2.70
C SER A 96 1.66 4.15 4.09
N GLY A 97 0.51 3.49 4.25
CA GLY A 97 -0.06 3.13 5.55
C GLY A 97 -1.50 3.58 5.76
N ASP A 98 -2.07 4.38 4.84
CA ASP A 98 -3.48 4.75 4.91
C ASP A 98 -4.37 3.66 4.32
N ARG A 99 -4.68 2.66 5.14
CA ARG A 99 -5.57 1.55 4.77
C ARG A 99 -6.99 2.00 4.43
N SER A 100 -7.41 3.20 4.82
CA SER A 100 -8.75 3.69 4.48
C SER A 100 -8.92 3.93 2.97
N MET A 101 -7.82 4.15 2.24
CA MET A 101 -7.83 4.36 0.78
C MET A 101 -8.18 3.11 -0.03
N VAL A 102 -8.29 1.93 0.60
CA VAL A 102 -8.91 0.76 -0.03
C VAL A 102 -10.33 1.06 -0.50
N ALA A 103 -11.06 1.93 0.20
CA ALA A 103 -12.42 2.34 -0.18
C ALA A 103 -12.48 2.92 -1.60
N VAL A 104 -11.47 3.70 -2.01
CA VAL A 104 -11.42 4.28 -3.37
C VAL A 104 -11.31 3.20 -4.44
N LEU A 105 -10.55 2.14 -4.18
CA LEU A 105 -10.43 1.01 -5.11
C LEU A 105 -11.76 0.24 -5.22
N ILE A 106 -12.48 0.09 -4.11
CA ILE A 106 -13.83 -0.53 -4.10
C ILE A 106 -14.86 0.35 -4.81
N ASP A 107 -14.77 1.67 -4.67
CA ASP A 107 -15.65 2.60 -5.39
C ASP A 107 -15.44 2.49 -6.90
N VAL A 108 -14.18 2.37 -7.36
CA VAL A 108 -13.88 2.14 -8.79
C VAL A 108 -14.42 0.78 -9.26
N LEU A 109 -14.30 -0.29 -8.48
CA LEU A 109 -14.92 -1.59 -8.85
C LEU A 109 -16.44 -1.54 -8.92
N ASN A 110 -17.07 -0.67 -8.13
CA ASN A 110 -18.53 -0.49 -8.14
C ASN A 110 -19.00 0.53 -9.19
N SER A 111 -18.09 1.18 -9.92
CA SER A 111 -18.46 2.13 -10.97
C SER A 111 -19.07 1.42 -12.18
N GLU A 112 -19.90 2.13 -12.95
CA GLU A 112 -20.49 1.59 -14.18
C GLU A 112 -19.47 1.42 -15.31
N ASP A 113 -18.36 2.16 -15.27
CA ASP A 113 -17.32 2.11 -16.30
C ASP A 113 -16.32 0.97 -16.01
N PRO A 114 -16.30 -0.10 -16.81
CA PRO A 114 -15.41 -1.22 -16.58
C PRO A 114 -13.94 -0.90 -16.83
N TYR A 115 -13.60 0.25 -17.43
CA TYR A 115 -12.21 0.62 -17.73
C TYR A 115 -11.34 0.64 -16.47
N GLY A 116 -11.87 1.16 -15.34
CA GLY A 116 -11.14 1.24 -14.07
C GLY A 116 -11.02 -0.10 -13.32
N HIS A 117 -11.85 -1.11 -13.64
CA HIS A 117 -11.99 -2.33 -12.83
C HIS A 117 -10.70 -3.16 -12.79
N VAL A 118 -10.02 -3.29 -13.93
CA VAL A 118 -8.75 -4.04 -14.01
C VAL A 118 -7.69 -3.37 -13.13
N HIS A 119 -7.63 -2.05 -13.15
CA HIS A 119 -6.67 -1.29 -12.33
C HIS A 119 -6.99 -1.37 -10.84
N ALA A 120 -8.27 -1.34 -10.47
CA ALA A 120 -8.67 -1.51 -9.08
C ALA A 120 -8.33 -2.91 -8.55
N CYS A 121 -8.63 -3.96 -9.33
CA CYS A 121 -8.26 -5.35 -9.00
C CYS A 121 -6.74 -5.53 -8.86
N GLU A 122 -5.97 -5.02 -9.83
CA GLU A 122 -4.50 -5.06 -9.79
C GLU A 122 -3.96 -4.32 -8.56
N SER A 123 -4.51 -3.14 -8.26
CA SER A 123 -4.10 -2.34 -7.11
C SER A 123 -4.37 -3.07 -5.80
N LEU A 124 -5.58 -3.61 -5.60
CA LEU A 124 -5.94 -4.40 -4.41
C LEU A 124 -4.99 -5.58 -4.21
N TYR A 125 -4.71 -6.33 -5.27
CA TYR A 125 -3.74 -7.44 -5.23
C TYR A 125 -2.36 -6.97 -4.77
N LYS A 126 -1.83 -5.88 -5.34
CA LYS A 126 -0.50 -5.34 -5.03
C LYS A 126 -0.33 -4.87 -3.58
N VAL A 127 -1.42 -4.46 -2.93
CA VAL A 127 -1.40 -4.02 -1.51
C VAL A 127 -1.89 -5.09 -0.54
N ASN A 128 -2.06 -6.32 -1.02
CA ASN A 128 -2.54 -7.49 -0.28
C ASN A 128 -3.93 -7.30 0.34
N GLU A 129 -4.82 -6.63 -0.40
CA GLU A 129 -6.21 -6.40 0.01
C GLU A 129 -7.15 -7.23 -0.87
N ILE A 130 -8.19 -7.80 -0.26
CA ILE A 130 -9.22 -8.59 -0.96
C ILE A 130 -10.52 -7.80 -1.16
N GLY A 131 -10.55 -6.54 -0.73
CA GLY A 131 -11.76 -5.72 -0.75
C GLY A 131 -12.89 -6.24 0.14
N ASP A 132 -14.14 -5.93 -0.25
CA ASP A 132 -15.35 -6.46 0.39
C ASP A 132 -15.73 -7.87 -0.12
N GLY A 133 -14.96 -8.40 -1.08
CA GLY A 133 -15.21 -9.64 -1.79
C GLY A 133 -16.42 -9.61 -2.74
N GLU A 134 -17.42 -8.76 -2.53
CA GLU A 134 -18.60 -8.65 -3.40
C GLU A 134 -18.30 -7.93 -4.71
N ALA A 135 -17.59 -6.80 -4.64
CA ALA A 135 -17.27 -5.97 -5.80
C ALA A 135 -16.35 -6.72 -6.79
N ILE A 136 -15.40 -7.51 -6.28
CA ILE A 136 -14.44 -8.28 -7.11
C ILE A 136 -15.11 -9.42 -7.92
N ARG A 137 -16.31 -9.86 -7.54
CA ARG A 137 -17.00 -11.02 -8.16
C ARG A 137 -17.98 -10.65 -9.27
N ARG A 138 -18.17 -9.37 -9.57
CA ARG A 138 -19.09 -8.89 -10.61
C ARG A 138 -18.40 -8.83 -11.96
#